data_AF-C8VXU1-F1
#
_entry.id   AF-C8VXU1-F1
#
_cell.length_a   1.000
_cell.length_b   1.000
_cell.length_c   1.000
_cell.angle_alpha   90.00
_cell.angle_beta   90.00
_cell.angle_gamma   90.00
#
_symmetry.space_group_name_H-M   'P 1'
#
loop_
_entity.id
_entity.type
_entity.pdbx_description
1 polymer ?
#
loop_
_entity_poly.entity_id
_entity_poly.type
_entity_poly.pdbx_seq_one_letter_code
_entity_poly.pdbx_strand_id
1 'polypeptide(L)'
;MGKINKITLKEAAGLINDGDLLAFSGFTIWRRPVALCYEIIRQGKKDLHLFEVQGGFHSDMLIGAGCVKIWEGSFMGQELLGKVGVNLSRKQVAGEIITDDFSHGHAVGRIQAGAINVPFFPTALAMGSDILNPEYDGLARAGLRDGSNPKIASKKYEIVKDPFFDMGELLLMPAVKPDISIVYAPMVGNEGTVRVLSQSYNDSDVIKASDKIIVICEEIVPDSYLRQDPTKNLASGYEIDYVVECPWSAHPTGSQSYYDCDADFLRDFNAKTRTQEGFDQWAQEWIFGVNSQEEYLEKLGVARLEKLRASVALGYSTRVKRGTR
;
A
#
# COMPACT_ATOMS: atom_id res chain seq x y z
N MET A 1 -22.11 -17.24 -5.70
CA MET A 1 -21.50 -16.11 -6.43
C MET A 1 -22.41 -14.93 -6.24
N GLY A 2 -22.00 -14.02 -5.35
CA GLY A 2 -22.83 -12.97 -4.80
C GLY A 2 -22.62 -11.63 -5.49
N LYS A 3 -23.62 -10.76 -5.38
CA LYS A 3 -23.43 -9.34 -5.72
C LYS A 3 -22.31 -8.76 -4.86
N ILE A 4 -21.54 -7.84 -5.42
CA ILE A 4 -20.57 -7.07 -4.64
C ILE A 4 -21.22 -6.37 -3.45
N ASN A 5 -20.48 -6.31 -2.35
CA ASN A 5 -20.82 -5.43 -1.23
C ASN A 5 -20.22 -4.04 -1.52
N LYS A 6 -20.96 -3.23 -2.28
CA LYS A 6 -20.54 -1.87 -2.63
C LYS A 6 -20.78 -0.93 -1.45
N ILE A 7 -19.73 -0.25 -1.01
CA ILE A 7 -19.78 0.75 0.08
C ILE A 7 -19.13 2.06 -0.37
N THR A 8 -19.35 3.12 0.40
CA THR A 8 -18.73 4.44 0.21
C THR A 8 -17.30 4.48 0.75
N LEU A 9 -16.50 5.47 0.32
CA LEU A 9 -15.17 5.74 0.91
C LEU A 9 -15.23 5.93 2.43
N LYS A 10 -16.24 6.65 2.91
CA LYS A 10 -16.42 6.96 4.33
C LYS A 10 -16.71 5.70 5.15
N GLU A 11 -17.58 4.83 4.65
CA GLU A 11 -17.86 3.53 5.26
C GLU A 11 -16.60 2.65 5.27
N ALA A 12 -15.86 2.61 4.16
CA ALA A 12 -14.62 1.82 4.05
C ALA A 12 -13.57 2.26 5.07
N ALA A 13 -13.32 3.57 5.23
CA ALA A 13 -12.41 4.08 6.26
C ALA A 13 -12.95 3.79 7.67
N GLY A 14 -14.28 3.79 7.85
CA GLY A 14 -14.93 3.45 9.10
C GLY A 14 -14.71 2.00 9.57
N LEU A 15 -14.43 1.08 8.64
CA LEU A 15 -14.13 -0.33 8.95
C LEU A 15 -12.74 -0.54 9.56
N ILE A 16 -11.83 0.42 9.38
CA ILE A 16 -10.46 0.38 9.92
C ILE A 16 -10.50 0.83 11.37
N ASN A 17 -9.94 0.04 12.28
CA ASN A 17 -9.84 0.35 13.69
C ASN A 17 -8.45 0.89 14.02
N ASP A 18 -8.37 1.61 15.13
CA ASP A 18 -7.07 1.99 15.68
C ASP A 18 -6.28 0.73 16.03
N GLY A 19 -5.00 0.68 15.66
CA GLY A 19 -4.15 -0.49 15.89
C GLY A 19 -4.21 -1.59 14.82
N ASP A 20 -5.09 -1.50 13.83
CA ASP A 20 -5.17 -2.52 12.76
C ASP A 20 -3.82 -2.62 12.00
N LEU A 21 -3.44 -3.86 11.67
CA LEU A 21 -2.37 -4.15 10.73
C LEU A 21 -2.89 -4.01 9.30
N LEU A 22 -2.41 -3.00 8.59
CA LEU A 22 -2.77 -2.70 7.21
C LEU A 22 -1.67 -3.12 6.22
N ALA A 23 -2.11 -3.64 5.08
CA ALA A 23 -1.26 -3.80 3.90
C ALA A 23 -1.91 -3.14 2.69
N PHE A 24 -1.07 -2.65 1.77
CA PHE A 24 -1.51 -1.98 0.56
C PHE A 24 -1.04 -2.72 -0.69
N SER A 25 -1.92 -2.77 -1.70
CA SER A 25 -1.54 -3.17 -3.05
C SER A 25 -0.80 -2.04 -3.78
N GLY A 26 -0.33 -2.33 -4.99
CA GLY A 26 0.35 -1.34 -5.83
C GLY A 26 1.85 -1.18 -5.51
N PHE A 27 2.47 -0.17 -6.12
CA PHE A 27 3.92 -0.02 -6.07
C PHE A 27 4.31 1.45 -6.13
N THR A 28 4.86 1.95 -5.03
CA THR A 28 5.39 3.32 -4.83
C THR A 28 4.48 4.41 -5.38
N ILE A 29 4.66 4.81 -6.64
CA ILE A 29 3.91 5.86 -7.36
C ILE A 29 2.81 5.31 -8.28
N TRP A 30 2.47 4.03 -8.20
CA TRP A 30 1.43 3.40 -9.00
C TRP A 30 0.41 2.68 -8.10
N ARG A 31 -0.88 2.90 -8.40
CA ARG A 31 -2.02 2.18 -7.84
C ARG A 31 -2.06 2.22 -6.31
N ARG A 32 -1.85 3.41 -5.72
CA ARG A 32 -2.00 3.61 -4.28
C ARG A 32 -3.40 4.17 -3.98
N PRO A 33 -4.13 3.66 -2.98
CA PRO A 33 -5.51 4.06 -2.69
C PRO A 33 -5.60 5.40 -1.92
N VAL A 34 -5.16 6.49 -2.54
CA VAL A 34 -4.95 7.79 -1.88
C VAL A 34 -6.24 8.40 -1.33
N ALA A 35 -7.35 8.35 -2.08
CA ALA A 35 -8.61 8.92 -1.63
C ALA A 35 -9.11 8.28 -0.31
N LEU A 36 -8.92 6.97 -0.14
CA LEU A 36 -9.24 6.31 1.13
C LEU A 36 -8.27 6.69 2.23
N CYS A 37 -6.98 6.88 1.91
CA CYS A 37 -6.00 7.35 2.89
C CYS A 37 -6.32 8.76 3.40
N TYR A 38 -6.84 9.66 2.56
CA TYR A 38 -7.35 10.96 3.02
C TYR A 38 -8.52 10.77 4.01
N GLU A 39 -9.42 9.84 3.72
CA GLU A 39 -10.57 9.59 4.59
C GLU A 39 -10.17 8.93 5.93
N ILE A 40 -9.18 8.03 5.93
CA ILE A 40 -8.54 7.50 7.15
C ILE A 40 -8.02 8.64 8.02
N ILE A 41 -7.33 9.62 7.41
CA ILE A 41 -6.80 10.80 8.11
C ILE A 41 -7.92 11.69 8.65
N ARG A 42 -8.95 11.99 7.84
CA ARG A 42 -10.10 12.80 8.28
C ARG A 42 -10.85 12.18 9.44
N GLN A 43 -10.94 10.85 9.47
CA GLN A 43 -11.60 10.12 10.55
C GLN A 43 -10.72 9.93 11.79
N GLY A 44 -9.48 10.44 11.77
CA GLY A 44 -8.59 10.44 12.94
C GLY A 44 -8.14 9.05 13.37
N LYS A 45 -8.06 8.09 12.43
CA LYS A 45 -7.54 6.75 12.72
C LYS A 45 -6.09 6.86 13.17
N LYS A 46 -5.73 6.10 14.19
CA LYS A 46 -4.43 6.20 14.86
C LYS A 46 -3.87 4.84 15.24
N ASP A 47 -2.63 4.85 15.71
CA ASP A 47 -1.92 3.67 16.16
C ASP A 47 -1.80 2.55 15.11
N LEU A 48 -2.00 2.86 13.83
CA LEU A 48 -1.99 1.88 12.74
C LEU A 48 -0.62 1.21 12.64
N HIS A 49 -0.64 -0.06 12.30
CA HIS A 49 0.54 -0.84 11.97
C HIS A 49 0.55 -1.07 10.46
N LEU A 50 1.54 -0.55 9.74
CA LEU A 50 1.70 -0.79 8.32
C LEU A 50 2.72 -1.90 8.06
N PHE A 51 2.36 -2.88 7.24
CA PHE A 51 3.30 -3.82 6.64
C PHE A 51 3.33 -3.65 5.12
N GLU A 52 4.48 -3.28 4.58
CA GLU A 52 4.61 -2.92 3.18
C GLU A 52 5.86 -3.53 2.56
N VAL A 53 5.71 -4.20 1.41
CA VAL A 53 6.90 -4.54 0.60
C VAL A 53 7.58 -3.24 0.17
N GLN A 54 6.81 -2.29 -0.34
CA GLN A 54 7.25 -0.95 -0.64
C GLN A 54 6.19 0.03 -0.13
N GLY A 55 6.61 1.07 0.57
CA GLY A 55 5.77 2.22 0.89
C GLY A 55 5.64 3.16 -0.30
N GLY A 56 5.14 4.37 -0.07
CA GLY A 56 5.05 5.39 -1.10
C GLY A 56 4.37 6.65 -0.59
N PHE A 57 3.70 7.37 -1.49
CA PHE A 57 2.97 8.59 -1.14
C PHE A 57 1.94 8.35 -0.02
N HIS A 58 1.10 7.32 -0.17
CA HIS A 58 0.07 6.97 0.80
C HIS A 58 0.59 6.74 2.23
N SER A 59 1.62 5.89 2.39
CA SER A 59 2.22 5.57 3.69
C SER A 59 2.93 6.77 4.31
N ASP A 60 3.76 7.49 3.54
CA ASP A 60 4.49 8.65 4.03
C ASP A 60 3.51 9.76 4.49
N MET A 61 2.40 9.91 3.78
CA MET A 61 1.32 10.81 4.18
C MET A 61 0.60 10.37 5.46
N LEU A 62 0.23 9.09 5.59
CA LEU A 62 -0.39 8.55 6.80
C LEU A 62 0.53 8.73 8.02
N ILE A 63 1.84 8.52 7.83
CA ILE A 63 2.87 8.75 8.85
C ILE A 63 2.95 10.23 9.22
N GLY A 64 3.01 11.13 8.23
CA GLY A 64 3.01 12.58 8.45
C GLY A 64 1.81 13.06 9.26
N ALA A 65 0.63 12.48 9.00
CA ALA A 65 -0.61 12.76 9.71
C ALA A 65 -0.68 12.21 11.14
N GLY A 66 0.28 11.35 11.53
CA GLY A 66 0.30 10.72 12.85
C GLY A 66 -0.66 9.53 12.98
N CYS A 67 -1.15 8.98 11.86
CA CYS A 67 -2.02 7.80 11.89
C CYS A 67 -1.26 6.51 12.21
N VAL A 68 0.05 6.46 11.94
CA VAL A 68 0.87 5.24 11.98
C VAL A 68 1.78 5.24 13.19
N LYS A 69 1.77 4.14 13.94
CA LYS A 69 2.67 3.88 15.08
C LYS A 69 3.80 2.92 14.74
N ILE A 70 3.52 1.94 13.88
CA ILE A 70 4.49 0.91 13.48
C ILE A 70 4.54 0.86 11.95
N TRP A 71 5.75 0.88 11.40
CA TRP A 71 6.02 0.63 10.00
C TRP A 71 7.03 -0.51 9.85
N GLU A 72 6.57 -1.65 9.33
CA GLU A 72 7.40 -2.76 8.85
C GLU A 72 7.50 -2.68 7.33
N GLY A 73 8.71 -2.69 6.75
CA GLY A 73 8.83 -2.72 5.30
C GLY A 73 10.24 -2.87 4.75
N SER A 74 10.39 -2.70 3.43
CA SER A 74 11.70 -2.80 2.78
C SER A 74 12.20 -1.52 2.11
N PHE A 75 11.27 -0.63 1.75
CA PHE A 75 11.59 0.60 1.03
C PHE A 75 10.51 1.65 1.24
N MET A 76 10.90 2.91 1.42
CA MET A 76 9.99 4.06 1.47
C MET A 76 10.47 5.20 0.56
N GLY A 77 9.65 5.56 -0.42
CA GLY A 77 9.90 6.71 -1.29
C GLY A 77 8.93 6.78 -2.46
N GLN A 78 9.05 7.86 -3.24
CA GLN A 78 8.28 8.11 -4.46
C GLN A 78 9.20 8.06 -5.69
N GLU A 79 10.12 7.09 -5.70
CA GLU A 79 11.03 6.81 -6.80
C GLU A 79 11.88 8.04 -7.20
N LEU A 80 11.90 8.37 -8.49
CA LEU A 80 12.58 9.53 -9.05
C LEU A 80 11.97 10.87 -8.62
N LEU A 81 10.78 10.87 -7.99
CA LEU A 81 10.04 12.07 -7.60
C LEU A 81 10.24 12.45 -6.13
N GLY A 82 10.73 11.51 -5.33
CA GLY A 82 11.08 11.67 -3.92
C GLY A 82 11.88 10.47 -3.46
N LYS A 83 13.19 10.64 -3.26
CA LYS A 83 14.10 9.50 -3.04
C LYS A 83 13.95 8.84 -1.66
N VAL A 84 13.38 9.56 -0.70
CA VAL A 84 13.20 9.13 0.70
C VAL A 84 11.82 9.59 1.13
N GLY A 85 11.07 8.75 1.83
CA GLY A 85 9.87 9.19 2.55
C GLY A 85 10.23 10.22 3.62
N VAL A 86 9.94 11.49 3.36
CA VAL A 86 10.43 12.59 4.20
C VAL A 86 9.77 12.60 5.58
N ASN A 87 8.52 12.14 5.68
CA ASN A 87 7.81 12.08 6.95
C ASN A 87 8.24 10.85 7.76
N LEU A 88 8.38 9.67 7.13
CA LEU A 88 8.96 8.49 7.78
C LEU A 88 10.36 8.81 8.31
N SER A 89 11.24 9.36 7.47
CA SER A 89 12.62 9.66 7.86
C SER A 89 12.68 10.63 9.04
N ARG A 90 11.92 11.73 9.01
CA ARG A 90 11.85 12.69 10.13
C ARG A 90 11.39 12.02 11.42
N LYS A 91 10.30 11.25 11.38
CA LYS A 91 9.73 10.61 12.57
C LYS A 91 10.61 9.48 13.11
N GLN A 92 11.25 8.72 12.24
CA GLN A 92 12.19 7.68 12.63
C GLN A 92 13.40 8.27 13.36
N VAL A 93 14.00 9.34 12.82
CA VAL A 93 15.12 10.05 13.47
C VAL A 93 14.71 10.66 14.81
N ALA A 94 13.48 11.17 14.91
CA ALA A 94 12.93 11.71 16.15
C ALA A 94 12.54 10.63 17.18
N GLY A 95 12.51 9.34 16.80
CA GLY A 95 12.04 8.26 17.66
C GLY A 95 10.53 8.24 17.89
N GLU A 96 9.76 8.86 17.00
CA GLU A 96 8.29 9.02 17.09
C GLU A 96 7.52 7.86 16.44
N ILE A 97 8.21 6.98 15.70
CA ILE A 97 7.63 5.83 15.02
C ILE A 97 8.52 4.61 15.20
N ILE A 98 7.91 3.44 15.35
CA ILE A 98 8.62 2.17 15.41
C ILE A 98 8.81 1.68 13.98
N THR A 99 10.05 1.45 13.58
CA THR A 99 10.41 0.95 12.25
C THR A 99 11.11 -0.39 12.36
N ASP A 100 10.74 -1.36 11.53
CA ASP A 100 11.50 -2.61 11.41
C ASP A 100 11.68 -3.00 9.94
N ASP A 101 12.95 -3.10 9.54
CA ASP A 101 13.34 -3.27 8.15
C ASP A 101 13.48 -4.73 7.76
N PHE A 102 13.00 -5.05 6.56
CA PHE A 102 13.14 -6.33 5.89
C PHE A 102 13.78 -6.11 4.52
N SER A 103 14.46 -7.13 3.98
CA SER A 103 14.79 -7.07 2.56
C SER A 103 13.52 -7.13 1.72
N HIS A 104 13.55 -6.62 0.49
CA HIS A 104 12.38 -6.66 -0.39
C HIS A 104 11.85 -8.10 -0.57
N GLY A 105 12.74 -9.07 -0.74
CA GLY A 105 12.37 -10.48 -0.85
C GLY A 105 11.87 -11.11 0.46
N HIS A 106 12.35 -10.65 1.63
CA HIS A 106 11.75 -11.04 2.90
C HIS A 106 10.31 -10.56 3.00
N ALA A 107 10.05 -9.29 2.70
CA ALA A 107 8.70 -8.73 2.79
C ALA A 107 7.72 -9.46 1.85
N VAL A 108 8.13 -9.72 0.60
CA VAL A 108 7.35 -10.55 -0.34
C VAL A 108 7.11 -11.95 0.22
N GLY A 109 8.17 -12.63 0.67
CA GLY A 109 8.07 -13.99 1.20
C GLY A 109 7.12 -14.10 2.40
N ARG A 110 7.17 -13.14 3.33
CA ARG A 110 6.27 -13.10 4.49
C ARG A 110 4.79 -13.00 4.07
N ILE A 111 4.47 -12.19 3.06
CA ILE A 111 3.10 -12.08 2.52
C ILE A 111 2.71 -13.38 1.82
N GLN A 112 3.61 -13.97 1.02
CA GLN A 112 3.35 -15.24 0.34
C GLN A 112 3.05 -16.36 1.34
N ALA A 113 3.80 -16.45 2.44
CA ALA A 113 3.52 -17.40 3.51
C ALA A 113 2.12 -17.17 4.12
N GLY A 114 1.73 -15.92 4.35
CA GLY A 114 0.38 -15.55 4.76
C GLY A 114 -0.68 -16.02 3.76
N ALA A 115 -0.46 -15.75 2.48
CA ALA A 115 -1.38 -16.05 1.37
C ALA A 115 -1.66 -17.55 1.20
N ILE A 116 -0.66 -18.41 1.44
CA ILE A 116 -0.82 -19.87 1.38
C ILE A 116 -1.08 -20.50 2.76
N ASN A 117 -1.30 -19.67 3.78
CA ASN A 117 -1.60 -20.05 5.15
C ASN A 117 -0.55 -20.99 5.80
N VAL A 118 0.73 -20.75 5.53
CA VAL A 118 1.85 -21.41 6.24
C VAL A 118 2.46 -20.45 7.27
N PRO A 119 3.08 -20.95 8.36
CA PRO A 119 3.57 -20.07 9.43
C PRO A 119 4.81 -19.24 9.05
N PHE A 120 5.56 -19.63 8.02
CA PHE A 120 6.80 -18.96 7.64
C PHE A 120 7.18 -19.18 6.18
N PHE A 121 8.05 -18.32 5.67
CA PHE A 121 8.68 -18.43 4.36
C PHE A 121 10.17 -18.79 4.52
N PRO A 122 10.64 -19.93 3.99
CA PRO A 122 12.05 -20.31 4.02
C PRO A 122 12.86 -19.53 2.98
N THR A 123 13.99 -18.94 3.35
CA THR A 123 14.84 -18.16 2.43
C THR A 123 16.27 -17.98 2.94
N ALA A 124 17.25 -17.83 2.04
CA ALA A 124 18.62 -17.42 2.40
C ALA A 124 18.89 -15.94 2.11
N LEU A 125 17.86 -15.17 1.73
CA LEU A 125 18.03 -13.76 1.38
C LEU A 125 18.52 -12.93 2.57
N ALA A 126 19.37 -11.94 2.27
CA ALA A 126 19.95 -10.99 3.22
C ALA A 126 20.81 -11.60 4.35
N MET A 127 21.16 -12.89 4.27
CA MET A 127 22.20 -13.48 5.10
C MET A 127 23.52 -12.69 4.97
N GLY A 128 24.16 -12.39 6.10
CA GLY A 128 25.37 -11.56 6.13
C GLY A 128 25.14 -10.05 6.02
N SER A 129 23.89 -9.57 6.07
CA SER A 129 23.56 -8.15 6.12
C SER A 129 23.03 -7.72 7.48
N ASP A 130 23.09 -6.41 7.75
CA ASP A 130 22.57 -5.81 8.99
C ASP A 130 21.04 -5.90 9.13
N ILE A 131 20.29 -6.32 8.11
CA ILE A 131 18.84 -6.60 8.22
C ILE A 131 18.58 -7.65 9.29
N LEU A 132 19.53 -8.58 9.48
CA LEU A 132 19.48 -9.62 10.49
C LEU A 132 20.16 -9.23 11.80
N ASN A 133 20.69 -8.02 11.94
CA ASN A 133 21.32 -7.61 13.18
C ASN A 133 20.24 -7.40 14.27
N PRO A 134 20.28 -8.14 15.40
CA PRO A 134 19.28 -8.00 16.46
C PRO A 134 19.22 -6.60 17.07
N GLU A 135 20.29 -5.80 16.98
CA GLU A 135 20.31 -4.40 17.45
C GLU A 135 19.41 -3.48 16.60
N TYR A 136 19.07 -3.90 15.39
CA TYR A 136 18.19 -3.18 14.47
C TYR A 136 16.77 -3.78 14.39
N ASP A 137 16.42 -4.72 15.28
CA ASP A 137 15.04 -5.20 15.44
C ASP A 137 14.21 -4.15 16.22
N GLY A 138 13.56 -3.25 15.49
CA GLY A 138 12.79 -2.16 16.08
C GLY A 138 11.61 -2.64 16.93
N LEU A 139 10.97 -3.74 16.54
CA LEU A 139 9.85 -4.33 17.29
C LEU A 139 10.33 -4.98 18.59
N ALA A 140 11.47 -5.68 18.59
CA ALA A 140 12.07 -6.21 19.82
C ALA A 140 12.49 -5.10 20.77
N ARG A 141 13.13 -4.03 20.26
CA ARG A 141 13.54 -2.87 21.06
C ARG A 141 12.36 -2.14 21.68
N ALA A 142 11.21 -2.12 21.01
CA ALA A 142 9.96 -1.58 21.54
C ALA A 142 9.23 -2.54 22.50
N GLY A 143 9.75 -3.75 22.73
CA GLY A 143 9.12 -4.76 23.59
C GLY A 143 7.89 -5.44 22.98
N LEU A 144 7.69 -5.34 21.66
CA LEU A 144 6.47 -5.81 20.98
C LEU A 144 6.55 -7.26 20.50
N ARG A 145 7.72 -7.90 20.59
CA ARG A 145 7.92 -9.32 20.28
C ARG A 145 7.72 -10.24 21.50
N ASP A 146 6.91 -9.82 22.47
CA ASP A 146 6.63 -10.55 23.71
C ASP A 146 5.52 -11.61 23.56
N GLY A 147 4.85 -11.66 22.40
CA GLY A 147 3.75 -12.58 22.10
C GLY A 147 2.37 -12.08 22.52
N SER A 148 2.25 -10.84 23.00
CA SER A 148 0.95 -10.24 23.39
C SER A 148 0.09 -9.86 22.18
N ASN A 149 0.70 -9.44 21.08
CA ASN A 149 0.02 -9.11 19.83
C ASN A 149 0.12 -10.28 18.84
N PRO A 150 -0.99 -10.95 18.46
CA PRO A 150 -0.95 -12.08 17.54
C PRO A 150 -0.55 -11.70 16.10
N LYS A 151 -0.55 -10.40 15.76
CA LYS A 151 -0.11 -9.86 14.47
C LYS A 151 1.39 -9.56 14.42
N ILE A 152 2.09 -9.63 15.55
CA ILE A 152 3.55 -9.42 15.64
C ILE A 152 4.21 -10.75 16.02
N ALA A 153 5.11 -11.24 15.17
CA ALA A 153 5.83 -12.47 15.45
C ALA A 153 6.79 -12.29 16.64
N SER A 154 6.86 -13.30 17.52
CA SER A 154 7.75 -13.30 18.70
C SER A 154 9.25 -13.31 18.37
N LYS A 155 9.60 -13.56 17.10
CA LYS A 155 10.95 -13.46 16.55
C LYS A 155 10.88 -12.78 15.20
N LYS A 156 11.88 -11.98 14.83
CA LYS A 156 12.00 -11.41 13.48
C LYS A 156 12.23 -12.47 12.41
N TYR A 157 13.05 -13.47 12.73
CA TYR A 157 13.38 -14.64 11.92
C TYR A 157 13.93 -15.75 12.81
N GLU A 158 14.07 -16.96 12.27
CA GLU A 158 14.83 -18.06 12.88
C GLU A 158 15.83 -18.63 11.86
N ILE A 159 17.06 -18.96 12.28
CA ILE A 159 18.04 -19.64 11.42
C ILE A 159 17.94 -21.15 11.64
N VAL A 160 17.82 -21.92 10.57
CA VAL A 160 17.81 -23.38 10.60
C VAL A 160 18.74 -23.95 9.53
N LYS A 161 19.19 -25.20 9.70
CA LYS A 161 19.92 -25.92 8.64
C LYS A 161 18.93 -26.54 7.66
N ASP A 162 19.27 -26.55 6.37
CA ASP A 162 18.52 -27.25 5.34
C ASP A 162 18.42 -28.74 5.67
N PRO A 163 17.22 -29.28 5.96
CA PRO A 163 17.05 -30.66 6.33
C PRO A 163 16.97 -31.60 5.12
N PHE A 164 16.99 -31.09 3.88
CA PHE A 164 16.73 -31.87 2.68
C PHE A 164 17.97 -32.08 1.80
N PHE A 165 18.70 -31.00 1.49
CA PHE A 165 19.76 -31.03 0.47
C PHE A 165 21.13 -30.60 0.99
N ASP A 166 21.26 -30.37 2.31
CA ASP A 166 22.50 -29.90 2.95
C ASP A 166 23.05 -28.61 2.33
N MET A 167 22.17 -27.70 1.89
CA MET A 167 22.56 -26.41 1.30
C MET A 167 23.08 -25.38 2.33
N GLY A 168 23.23 -25.77 3.59
CA GLY A 168 23.66 -24.89 4.68
C GLY A 168 22.50 -24.28 5.47
N GLU A 169 22.70 -23.06 5.96
CA GLU A 169 21.73 -22.35 6.80
C GLU A 169 20.72 -21.53 5.97
N LEU A 170 19.48 -21.51 6.42
CA LEU A 170 18.39 -20.73 5.86
C LEU A 170 17.58 -20.05 6.98
N LEU A 171 16.88 -18.98 6.61
CA LEU A 171 15.99 -18.22 7.47
C LEU A 171 14.56 -18.72 7.34
N LEU A 172 13.86 -18.81 8.46
CA LEU A 172 12.41 -18.91 8.53
C LEU A 172 11.86 -17.52 8.83
N MET A 173 11.29 -16.87 7.82
CA MET A 173 10.66 -15.56 7.96
C MET A 173 9.18 -15.74 8.35
N PRO A 174 8.72 -15.22 9.50
CA PRO A 174 7.33 -15.40 9.94
C PRO A 174 6.33 -14.80 8.96
N ALA A 175 5.25 -15.53 8.69
CA ALA A 175 4.16 -15.04 7.85
C ALA A 175 3.56 -13.73 8.39
N VAL A 176 3.10 -12.87 7.49
CA VAL A 176 2.29 -11.70 7.85
C VAL A 176 0.85 -11.95 7.44
N LYS A 177 -0.09 -11.58 8.30
CA LYS A 177 -1.54 -11.71 8.07
C LYS A 177 -2.25 -10.40 8.44
N PRO A 178 -2.36 -9.45 7.51
CA PRO A 178 -2.99 -8.16 7.79
C PRO A 178 -4.43 -8.29 8.28
N ASP A 179 -4.86 -7.40 9.16
CA ASP A 179 -6.27 -7.28 9.54
C ASP A 179 -7.10 -6.81 8.34
N ILE A 180 -6.58 -5.82 7.61
CA ILE A 180 -7.23 -5.28 6.42
C ILE A 180 -6.18 -5.04 5.34
N SER A 181 -6.45 -5.53 4.13
CA SER A 181 -5.75 -5.05 2.94
C SER A 181 -6.60 -4.07 2.15
N ILE A 182 -5.95 -3.01 1.67
CA ILE A 182 -6.55 -2.03 0.79
C ILE A 182 -5.91 -2.19 -0.58
N VAL A 183 -6.75 -2.59 -1.54
CA VAL A 183 -6.35 -2.92 -2.89
C VAL A 183 -6.89 -1.88 -3.84
N TYR A 184 -6.05 -1.42 -4.77
CA TYR A 184 -6.48 -0.59 -5.87
C TYR A 184 -6.47 -1.37 -7.18
N ALA A 185 -7.60 -1.36 -7.90
CA ALA A 185 -7.76 -2.01 -9.19
C ALA A 185 -8.44 -1.08 -10.21
N PRO A 186 -7.95 -1.00 -11.45
CA PRO A 186 -8.64 -0.25 -12.49
C PRO A 186 -10.10 -0.67 -12.69
N MET A 187 -10.39 -1.98 -12.65
CA MET A 187 -11.73 -2.50 -12.91
C MET A 187 -12.12 -3.57 -11.90
N VAL A 188 -13.36 -3.52 -11.45
CA VAL A 188 -13.99 -4.59 -10.66
C VAL A 188 -15.29 -5.02 -11.32
N GLY A 189 -15.54 -6.32 -11.38
CA GLY A 189 -16.77 -6.89 -11.89
C GLY A 189 -17.93 -6.69 -10.92
N ASN A 190 -19.17 -6.64 -11.43
CA ASN A 190 -20.38 -6.56 -10.60
C ASN A 190 -20.65 -7.79 -9.71
N GLU A 191 -19.89 -8.88 -9.88
CA GLU A 191 -19.79 -10.07 -9.02
C GLU A 191 -18.46 -10.14 -8.25
N GLY A 192 -17.63 -9.10 -8.30
CA GLY A 192 -16.42 -8.91 -7.48
C GLY A 192 -15.10 -9.35 -8.13
N THR A 193 -15.11 -9.80 -9.39
CA THR A 193 -13.88 -10.15 -10.10
C THR A 193 -12.97 -8.92 -10.24
N VAL A 194 -11.75 -9.00 -9.72
CA VAL A 194 -10.79 -7.88 -9.74
C VAL A 194 -9.89 -7.99 -10.97
N ARG A 195 -9.73 -6.91 -11.73
CA ARG A 195 -8.84 -6.84 -12.89
C ARG A 195 -7.80 -5.73 -12.73
N VAL A 196 -6.55 -6.10 -12.97
CA VAL A 196 -5.40 -5.18 -13.08
C VAL A 196 -4.92 -5.18 -14.52
N LEU A 197 -4.74 -3.99 -15.10
CA LEU A 197 -4.42 -3.82 -16.52
C LEU A 197 -2.92 -3.79 -16.83
N SER A 198 -2.07 -3.94 -15.81
CA SER A 198 -0.61 -3.88 -15.93
C SER A 198 0.04 -4.78 -14.86
N GLN A 199 1.23 -4.41 -14.38
CA GLN A 199 1.96 -5.13 -13.34
C GLN A 199 1.10 -5.27 -12.08
N SER A 200 0.84 -6.50 -11.65
CA SER A 200 0.03 -6.84 -10.47
C SER A 200 0.83 -6.88 -9.16
N TYR A 201 2.17 -6.73 -9.22
CA TYR A 201 3.06 -6.79 -8.04
C TYR A 201 2.73 -8.01 -7.15
N ASN A 202 2.61 -7.80 -5.83
CA ASN A 202 2.20 -8.79 -4.84
C ASN A 202 0.70 -8.67 -4.48
N ASP A 203 -0.12 -8.02 -5.31
CA ASP A 203 -1.52 -7.70 -4.98
C ASP A 203 -2.35 -8.97 -4.69
N SER A 204 -2.15 -10.04 -5.45
CA SER A 204 -2.86 -11.31 -5.21
C SER A 204 -2.51 -11.95 -3.87
N ASP A 205 -1.24 -11.81 -3.46
CA ASP A 205 -0.76 -12.40 -2.21
C ASP A 205 -1.29 -11.58 -1.02
N VAL A 206 -1.33 -10.25 -1.15
CA VAL A 206 -1.92 -9.35 -0.15
C VAL A 206 -3.42 -9.64 0.05
N ILE A 207 -4.18 -9.84 -1.04
CA ILE A 207 -5.60 -10.23 -0.97
C ILE A 207 -5.75 -11.51 -0.14
N LYS A 208 -4.98 -12.55 -0.47
CA LYS A 208 -5.11 -13.87 0.16
C LYS A 208 -4.57 -13.95 1.57
N ALA A 209 -3.62 -13.08 1.94
CA ALA A 209 -3.00 -13.08 3.25
C ALA A 209 -3.83 -12.37 4.33
N SER A 210 -4.84 -11.58 3.95
CA SER A 210 -5.52 -10.64 4.84
C SER A 210 -6.86 -11.17 5.35
N ASP A 211 -7.27 -10.72 6.53
CA ASP A 211 -8.56 -11.12 7.13
C ASP A 211 -9.75 -10.41 6.47
N LYS A 212 -9.56 -9.16 6.03
CA LYS A 212 -10.55 -8.39 5.25
C LYS A 212 -9.91 -7.69 4.06
N ILE A 213 -10.66 -7.59 2.96
CA ILE A 213 -10.21 -6.99 1.71
C ILE A 213 -11.16 -5.88 1.28
N ILE A 214 -10.61 -4.67 1.16
CA ILE A 214 -11.30 -3.51 0.58
C ILE A 214 -10.67 -3.20 -0.78
N VAL A 215 -11.44 -3.33 -1.85
CA VAL A 215 -10.99 -2.95 -3.21
C VAL A 215 -11.56 -1.59 -3.58
N ILE A 216 -10.69 -0.64 -3.92
CA ILE A 216 -11.05 0.61 -4.55
C ILE A 216 -10.82 0.49 -6.05
N CYS A 217 -11.79 0.93 -6.86
CA CYS A 217 -11.67 0.88 -8.30
C CYS A 217 -12.08 2.14 -9.03
N GLU A 218 -11.58 2.29 -10.25
CA GLU A 218 -11.99 3.37 -11.16
C GLU A 218 -13.40 3.11 -11.70
N GLU A 219 -13.73 1.87 -12.00
CA GLU A 219 -15.00 1.52 -12.64
C GLU A 219 -15.47 0.12 -12.25
N ILE A 220 -16.78 -0.01 -12.00
CA ILE A 220 -17.46 -1.29 -11.92
C ILE A 220 -18.02 -1.66 -13.29
N VAL A 221 -17.60 -2.81 -13.83
CA VAL A 221 -18.02 -3.32 -15.14
C VAL A 221 -18.82 -4.62 -15.00
N PRO A 222 -19.62 -5.04 -16.02
CA PRO A 222 -20.25 -6.35 -15.99
C PRO A 222 -19.20 -7.47 -15.96
N ASP A 223 -19.37 -8.48 -15.10
CA ASP A 223 -18.48 -9.64 -15.07
C ASP A 223 -18.41 -10.38 -16.42
N SER A 224 -19.48 -10.32 -17.23
CA SER A 224 -19.49 -10.86 -18.59
C SER A 224 -18.44 -10.21 -19.51
N TYR A 225 -18.10 -8.93 -19.29
CA TYR A 225 -17.01 -8.26 -19.98
C TYR A 225 -15.65 -8.78 -19.51
N LEU A 226 -15.46 -8.94 -18.20
CA LEU A 226 -14.21 -9.48 -17.65
C LEU A 226 -13.98 -10.94 -18.06
N ARG A 227 -15.04 -11.74 -18.20
CA ARG A 227 -14.97 -13.13 -18.66
C ARG A 227 -14.54 -13.28 -20.12
N GLN A 228 -14.52 -12.22 -20.92
CA GLN A 228 -14.01 -12.27 -22.30
C GLN A 228 -12.49 -12.49 -22.34
N ASP A 229 -11.77 -12.08 -21.30
CA ASP A 229 -10.32 -12.26 -21.19
C ASP A 229 -9.91 -12.66 -19.76
N PRO A 230 -10.28 -13.87 -19.33
CA PRO A 230 -10.19 -14.25 -17.93
C PRO A 230 -8.75 -14.33 -17.41
N THR A 231 -7.76 -14.46 -18.29
CA THR A 231 -6.33 -14.52 -17.91
C THR A 231 -5.80 -13.19 -17.35
N LYS A 232 -6.52 -12.09 -17.56
CA LYS A 232 -6.21 -10.76 -17.01
C LYS A 232 -6.84 -10.48 -15.65
N ASN A 233 -7.63 -11.41 -15.11
CA ASN A 233 -8.28 -11.24 -13.82
C ASN A 233 -7.32 -11.67 -12.70
N LEU A 234 -7.19 -10.83 -11.68
CA LEU A 234 -6.27 -11.02 -10.57
C LEU A 234 -6.87 -11.87 -9.46
N ALA A 235 -8.13 -11.59 -9.10
CA ALA A 235 -8.84 -12.21 -7.99
C ALA A 235 -10.32 -12.40 -8.33
N SER A 236 -10.95 -13.35 -7.68
CA SER A 236 -12.36 -13.66 -7.80
C SER A 236 -13.16 -12.97 -6.70
N GLY A 237 -14.44 -12.70 -6.95
CA GLY A 237 -15.26 -11.95 -5.99
C GLY A 237 -15.50 -12.60 -4.62
N TYR A 238 -15.26 -13.91 -4.46
CA TYR A 238 -15.34 -14.56 -3.14
C TYR A 238 -14.15 -14.23 -2.24
N GLU A 239 -13.07 -13.70 -2.80
CA GLU A 239 -11.87 -13.25 -2.07
C GLU A 239 -12.03 -11.79 -1.58
N ILE A 240 -13.13 -11.11 -1.94
CA ILE A 240 -13.31 -9.66 -1.75
C ILE A 240 -14.49 -9.37 -0.83
N ASP A 241 -14.26 -8.63 0.25
CA ASP A 241 -15.31 -8.29 1.22
C ASP A 241 -16.08 -7.02 0.85
N TYR A 242 -15.37 -5.99 0.37
CA TYR A 242 -15.94 -4.68 0.09
C TYR A 242 -15.38 -4.06 -1.19
N VAL A 243 -16.23 -3.36 -1.93
CA VAL A 243 -15.86 -2.63 -3.15
C VAL A 243 -16.25 -1.16 -3.03
N VAL A 244 -15.32 -0.28 -3.36
CA VAL A 244 -15.53 1.18 -3.44
C VAL A 244 -15.24 1.64 -4.86
N GLU A 245 -16.26 2.11 -5.58
CA GLU A 245 -16.06 2.76 -6.87
C GLU A 245 -15.71 4.23 -6.63
N CYS A 246 -14.47 4.60 -6.90
CA CYS A 246 -13.96 5.95 -6.72
C CYS A 246 -12.96 6.30 -7.83
N PRO A 247 -13.43 6.91 -8.93
CA PRO A 247 -12.56 7.38 -10.00
C PRO A 247 -11.50 8.37 -9.50
N TRP A 248 -10.33 8.33 -10.12
CA TRP A 248 -9.16 9.14 -9.77
C TRP A 248 -8.64 8.95 -8.34
N SER A 249 -9.04 7.88 -7.65
CA SER A 249 -8.67 7.66 -6.24
C SER A 249 -7.19 7.38 -6.02
N ALA A 250 -6.44 7.03 -7.07
CA ALA A 250 -5.00 6.83 -6.97
C ALA A 250 -4.19 8.11 -7.11
N HIS A 251 -4.75 9.22 -7.62
CA HIS A 251 -4.02 10.48 -7.72
C HIS A 251 -3.46 10.90 -6.35
N PRO A 252 -2.18 11.35 -6.24
CA PRO A 252 -1.26 11.71 -7.32
C PRO A 252 -0.43 10.55 -7.89
N THR A 253 -0.63 9.33 -7.39
CA THR A 253 -0.07 8.12 -8.00
C THR A 253 -0.82 7.77 -9.30
N GLY A 254 -0.18 7.01 -10.18
CA GLY A 254 -0.76 6.66 -11.46
C GLY A 254 -1.67 5.43 -11.40
N SER A 255 -2.62 5.37 -12.33
CA SER A 255 -3.45 4.19 -12.60
C SER A 255 -3.20 3.78 -14.05
N GLN A 256 -2.41 2.72 -14.27
CA GLN A 256 -2.03 2.33 -15.63
C GLN A 256 -3.28 2.15 -16.51
N SER A 257 -3.21 2.68 -17.73
CA SER A 257 -4.31 2.74 -18.71
C SER A 257 -5.47 3.69 -18.39
N TYR A 258 -5.53 4.30 -17.21
CA TYR A 258 -6.50 5.36 -16.86
C TYR A 258 -5.83 6.74 -16.81
N TYR A 259 -4.73 6.88 -16.06
CA TYR A 259 -3.97 8.13 -15.93
C TYR A 259 -2.55 7.91 -15.42
N ASP A 260 -1.66 8.82 -15.82
CA ASP A 260 -0.26 8.85 -15.42
C ASP A 260 -0.06 9.46 -14.02
N CYS A 261 1.13 9.26 -13.45
CA CYS A 261 1.49 9.87 -12.17
C CYS A 261 1.55 11.40 -12.26
N ASP A 262 1.07 12.08 -11.24
CA ASP A 262 1.20 13.53 -11.13
C ASP A 262 2.54 13.92 -10.50
N ALA A 263 3.57 13.93 -11.35
CA ALA A 263 4.94 14.18 -10.93
C ALA A 263 5.13 15.53 -10.22
N ASP A 264 4.39 16.56 -10.64
CA ASP A 264 4.51 17.89 -10.05
C ASP A 264 3.87 17.91 -8.65
N PHE A 265 2.74 17.21 -8.46
CA PHE A 265 2.13 17.05 -7.13
C PHE A 265 3.05 16.29 -6.17
N LEU A 266 3.62 15.16 -6.63
CA LEU A 266 4.50 14.32 -5.80
C LEU A 266 5.77 15.07 -5.38
N ARG A 267 6.36 15.88 -6.27
CA ARG A 267 7.52 16.73 -5.92
C ARG A 267 7.15 17.84 -4.95
N ASP A 268 5.99 18.48 -5.15
CA ASP A 268 5.49 19.53 -4.25
C ASP A 268 5.26 19.00 -2.84
N PHE A 269 4.61 17.83 -2.70
CA PHE A 269 4.46 17.13 -1.42
C PHE A 269 5.81 16.88 -0.74
N ASN A 270 6.78 16.30 -1.47
CA ASN A 270 8.11 16.02 -0.94
C ASN A 270 8.89 17.28 -0.52
N ALA A 271 8.64 18.41 -1.18
CA ALA A 271 9.28 19.68 -0.84
C ALA A 271 8.64 20.32 0.39
N LYS A 272 7.30 20.37 0.45
CA LYS A 272 6.54 21.06 1.51
C LYS A 272 6.50 20.29 2.81
N THR A 273 6.47 18.96 2.79
CA THR A 273 6.24 18.14 3.99
C THR A 273 7.52 17.73 4.73
N ARG A 274 8.64 18.42 4.50
CA ARG A 274 9.92 18.14 5.16
C ARG A 274 9.90 18.43 6.66
N THR A 275 9.07 19.38 7.11
CA THR A 275 8.82 19.65 8.54
C THR A 275 7.39 19.28 8.90
N GLN A 276 7.09 19.15 10.20
CA GLN A 276 5.74 18.85 10.65
C GLN A 276 4.80 20.01 10.31
N GLU A 277 5.22 21.26 10.52
CA GLU A 277 4.42 22.44 10.19
C GLU A 277 4.09 22.50 8.69
N GLY A 278 5.06 22.13 7.84
CA GLY A 278 4.85 22.06 6.40
C GLY A 278 3.91 20.93 5.99
N PHE A 279 3.97 19.78 6.67
CA PHE A 279 2.97 18.72 6.51
C PHE A 279 1.58 19.19 6.93
N ASP A 280 1.43 19.82 8.08
CA ASP A 280 0.15 20.25 8.62
C ASP A 280 -0.53 21.28 7.70
N GLN A 281 0.25 22.21 7.13
CA GLN A 281 -0.24 23.16 6.12
C GLN A 281 -0.71 22.45 4.85
N TRP A 282 0.08 21.48 4.35
CA TRP A 282 -0.29 20.69 3.18
C TRP A 282 -1.55 19.85 3.44
N ALA A 283 -1.67 19.22 4.61
CA ALA A 283 -2.84 18.44 5.01
C ALA A 283 -4.08 19.33 5.17
N GLN A 284 -3.94 20.54 5.72
CA GLN A 284 -5.02 21.51 5.79
C GLN A 284 -5.51 21.92 4.39
N GLU A 285 -4.61 22.03 3.41
CA GLU A 285 -4.97 22.39 2.04
C GLU A 285 -5.65 21.24 1.27
N TRP A 286 -5.14 20.01 1.38
CA TRP A 286 -5.47 18.90 0.48
C TRP A 286 -6.29 17.78 1.12
N ILE A 287 -6.37 17.72 2.45
CA ILE A 287 -7.12 16.69 3.18
C ILE A 287 -8.29 17.32 3.93
N PHE A 288 -8.02 18.25 4.85
CA PHE A 288 -9.05 18.85 5.70
C PHE A 288 -9.79 20.01 5.03
N GLY A 289 -9.16 20.65 4.03
CA GLY A 289 -9.75 21.74 3.25
C GLY A 289 -10.64 21.30 2.09
N VAL A 290 -10.81 19.98 1.88
CA VAL A 290 -11.72 19.38 0.89
C VAL A 290 -12.49 18.25 1.56
N ASN A 291 -13.81 18.22 1.42
CA ASN A 291 -14.69 17.31 2.17
C ASN A 291 -14.98 16.00 1.44
N SER A 292 -14.65 15.92 0.15
CA SER A 292 -14.92 14.73 -0.66
C SER A 292 -13.89 14.57 -1.78
N GLN A 293 -13.94 13.43 -2.47
CA GLN A 293 -13.11 13.20 -3.65
C GLN A 293 -13.50 14.17 -4.78
N GLU A 294 -14.78 14.48 -4.93
CA GLU A 294 -15.27 15.43 -5.94
C GLU A 294 -14.68 16.82 -5.71
N GLU A 295 -14.72 17.35 -4.48
CA GLU A 295 -14.10 18.64 -4.14
C GLU A 295 -12.58 18.63 -4.38
N TYR A 296 -11.92 17.50 -4.10
CA TYR A 296 -10.50 17.32 -4.41
C TYR A 296 -10.22 17.40 -5.91
N LEU A 297 -11.03 16.74 -6.74
CA LEU A 297 -10.89 16.76 -8.20
C LEU A 297 -11.22 18.14 -8.81
N GLU A 298 -12.24 18.83 -8.27
CA GLU A 298 -12.56 20.21 -8.63
C GLU A 298 -11.39 21.14 -8.34
N LYS A 299 -10.77 21.01 -7.16
CA LYS A 299 -9.58 21.77 -6.77
C LYS A 299 -8.37 21.49 -7.66
N LEU A 300 -8.16 20.24 -8.08
CA LEU A 300 -7.10 19.89 -9.04
C LEU A 300 -7.36 20.51 -10.42
N GLY A 301 -8.62 20.57 -10.83
CA GLY A 301 -9.07 21.15 -12.08
C GLY A 301 -8.97 20.21 -13.28
N VAL A 302 -9.99 20.28 -14.15
CA VAL A 302 -10.15 19.40 -15.32
C VAL A 302 -8.93 19.42 -16.25
N ALA A 303 -8.31 20.59 -16.46
CA ALA A 303 -7.14 20.70 -17.32
C ALA A 303 -5.95 19.84 -16.83
N ARG A 304 -5.76 19.73 -15.52
CA ARG A 304 -4.72 18.90 -14.91
C ARG A 304 -5.05 17.42 -15.06
N LEU A 305 -6.30 17.04 -14.79
CA LEU A 305 -6.78 15.67 -14.97
C LEU A 305 -6.65 15.21 -16.43
N GLU A 306 -7.09 16.01 -17.40
CA GLU A 306 -6.99 15.66 -18.82
C GLU A 306 -5.54 15.55 -19.31
N LYS A 307 -4.63 16.36 -18.75
CA LYS A 307 -3.20 16.22 -19.01
C LYS A 307 -2.67 14.87 -18.53
N LEU A 308 -3.14 14.35 -17.40
CA LEU A 308 -2.71 13.05 -16.85
C LEU A 308 -3.41 11.86 -17.50
N ARG A 309 -4.61 12.04 -18.06
CA ARG A 309 -5.41 10.96 -18.64
C ARG A 309 -4.60 10.15 -19.67
N ALA A 310 -4.66 8.84 -19.54
CA ALA A 310 -3.93 7.94 -20.43
C ALA A 310 -4.52 7.94 -21.84
N SER A 311 -3.67 7.72 -22.84
CA SER A 311 -4.11 7.34 -24.17
C SER A 311 -4.61 5.90 -24.14
N VAL A 312 -5.81 5.65 -24.68
CA VAL A 312 -6.42 4.31 -24.78
C VAL A 312 -5.49 3.33 -25.51
N ALA A 313 -4.77 3.80 -26.53
CA ALA A 313 -3.89 2.95 -27.33
C ALA A 313 -2.52 2.69 -26.69
N LEU A 314 -2.04 3.59 -25.82
CA LEU A 314 -0.67 3.52 -25.28
C LEU A 314 -0.61 3.14 -23.80
N GLY A 315 -1.72 3.28 -23.06
CA GLY A 315 -1.78 2.99 -21.63
C GLY A 315 -1.14 4.04 -20.71
N TYR A 316 -0.66 5.16 -21.28
CA TYR A 316 -0.10 6.30 -20.55
C TYR A 316 -0.42 7.63 -21.23
N SER A 317 -0.23 8.76 -20.52
CA SER A 317 -0.45 10.08 -21.10
C SER A 317 0.70 10.51 -22.01
N THR A 318 0.36 10.90 -23.24
CA THR A 318 1.30 11.54 -24.17
C THR A 318 1.45 13.04 -23.95
N ARG A 319 0.67 13.62 -23.02
CA ARG A 319 0.67 15.05 -22.69
C ARG A 319 1.59 15.38 -21.51
N VAL A 320 2.05 14.36 -20.78
CA VAL A 320 3.04 14.49 -19.71
C VAL A 320 4.44 14.47 -20.31
N LYS A 321 5.24 15.50 -20.04
CA LYS A 321 6.65 15.56 -20.45
C LYS A 321 7.47 14.62 -19.55
N ARG A 322 8.08 13.59 -20.14
CA ARG A 322 8.88 12.58 -19.44
C ARG A 322 10.37 12.82 -19.64
N GLY A 323 10.87 13.92 -19.07
CA GLY A 323 12.24 14.37 -19.27
C GLY A 323 12.56 14.70 -20.73
N THR A 324 13.71 15.31 -20.97
CA THR A 324 14.35 15.30 -22.28
C THR A 324 15.53 14.35 -22.16
N ARG A 325 15.64 13.38 -23.07
CA ARG A 325 16.90 12.63 -23.21
C ARG A 325 18.04 13.57 -23.59
#